data_AF-A0A833FW55-F1
#
_entry.id   AF-A0A833FW55-F1
#
_cell.length_a   1.000
_cell.length_b   1.000
_cell.length_c   1.000
_cell.angle_alpha   90.00
_cell.angle_beta   90.00
_cell.angle_gamma   90.00
#
_symmetry.space_group_name_H-M   'P 1'
#
loop_
_entity.id
_entity.type
_entity.pdbx_description
1 polymer ?
#
loop_
_entity_poly.entity_id
_entity_poly.type
_entity_poly.pdbx_seq_one_letter_code
_entity_poly.pdbx_strand_id
1 'polypeptide(L)' 'MDEELWSVKVVRIKTGLSRASVYKYMALGLLPRQRHLGPGRVAWRASDVRAWIESRPE' A
#
# COMPACT_ATOMS: atom_id res chain seq x y z
N MET A 1 18.38 -9.18 -2.61
CA MET A 1 17.63 -7.97 -2.25
C MET A 1 16.21 -8.40 -1.97
N ASP A 2 15.88 -8.56 -0.70
CA ASP A 2 14.60 -9.09 -0.24
C ASP A 2 13.45 -8.18 -0.67
N GLU A 3 12.51 -8.76 -1.41
CA GLU A 3 11.34 -8.05 -1.89
C GLU A 3 10.31 -7.97 -0.75
N GLU A 4 10.49 -7.00 0.14
CA GLU A 4 9.62 -6.82 1.31
C GLU A 4 8.19 -6.47 0.86
N LEU A 5 7.23 -7.31 1.26
CA LEU A 5 5.82 -7.13 0.95
C LEU A 5 5.04 -6.72 2.20
N TRP A 6 4.40 -5.56 2.11
CA TRP A 6 3.59 -4.99 3.18
C TRP A 6 2.13 -5.39 2.99
N SER A 7 1.54 -5.98 4.03
CA SER A 7 0.09 -6.21 4.07
C SER A 7 -0.67 -4.88 4.28
N VAL A 8 -2.00 -4.92 4.09
CA VAL A 8 -2.86 -3.75 4.33
C VAL A 8 -2.70 -3.18 5.74
N LYS A 9 -2.39 -4.03 6.73
CA LYS A 9 -2.12 -3.61 8.10
C LYS A 9 -0.86 -2.75 8.16
N VAL A 10 0.23 -3.19 7.53
CA VAL A 10 1.51 -2.46 7.52
C VAL A 10 1.38 -1.16 6.74
N VAL A 11 0.74 -1.19 5.56
CA VAL A 11 0.49 0.01 4.76
C VAL A 11 -0.24 1.06 5.59
N ARG A 12 -1.34 0.70 6.27
CA ARG A 12 -2.07 1.64 7.13
C ARG A 12 -1.20 2.29 8.22
N ILE A 13 -0.32 1.51 8.85
CA ILE A 13 0.59 2.01 9.88
C ILE A 13 1.60 2.97 9.28
N LYS A 14 2.18 2.63 8.12
CA LYS A 14 3.22 3.41 7.46
C LYS A 14 2.69 4.68 6.80
N THR A 15 1.49 4.62 6.23
CA THR A 15 0.87 5.77 5.54
C THR A 15 0.00 6.62 6.47
N GLY A 16 -0.21 6.19 7.73
CA GLY A 16 -1.15 6.82 8.67
C GLY A 16 -2.62 6.78 8.23
N LEU A 17 -2.95 5.97 7.22
CA LEU A 17 -4.28 5.97 6.63
C LEU A 17 -5.23 5.04 7.39
N SER A 18 -6.49 5.47 7.51
CA SER A 18 -7.57 4.60 7.93
C SER A 18 -7.81 3.48 6.91
N ARG A 19 -8.45 2.39 7.33
CA ARG A 19 -8.79 1.27 6.43
C ARG A 19 -9.67 1.75 5.26
N ALA A 20 -10.63 2.64 5.54
CA ALA A 20 -11.49 3.22 4.52
C ALA A 20 -10.71 4.08 3.52
N SER A 21 -9.78 4.90 4.01
CA SER A 21 -8.90 5.71 3.15
C SER A 21 -8.04 4.82 2.24
N VAL A 22 -7.51 3.72 2.75
CA VAL A 22 -6.73 2.77 1.94
C VAL A 22 -7.58 2.18 0.82
N TYR A 23 -8.80 1.72 1.08
CA TYR A 23 -9.70 1.25 0.02
C TYR A 23 -10.13 2.36 -0.94
N LYS A 24 -10.37 3.58 -0.45
CA LYS A 24 -10.68 4.74 -1.30
C LYS A 24 -9.52 5.04 -2.25
N TYR A 25 -8.29 5.03 -1.75
CA TYR A 25 -7.10 5.30 -2.57
C TYR A 25 -6.80 4.15 -3.53
N MET A 26 -7.10 2.90 -3.16
CA MET A 26 -7.09 1.78 -4.11
C MET A 26 -8.09 2.00 -5.23
N ALA A 27 -9.34 2.37 -4.91
CA ALA A 27 -10.38 2.62 -5.90
C ALA A 27 -10.05 3.82 -6.81
N LEU A 28 -9.38 4.83 -6.27
CA LEU A 28 -8.90 6.00 -7.03
C LEU A 28 -7.61 5.72 -7.81
N GLY A 29 -6.99 4.53 -7.67
CA GLY A 29 -5.70 4.22 -8.31
C GLY A 29 -4.52 5.05 -7.79
N LEU A 30 -4.68 5.69 -6.62
CA LEU A 30 -3.64 6.51 -6.00
C LEU A 30 -2.59 5.66 -5.28
N LEU A 31 -2.98 4.51 -4.73
CA LEU A 31 -2.03 3.58 -4.14
C LEU A 31 -1.32 2.75 -5.22
N PRO A 32 -0.07 2.33 -4.97
CA PRO A 32 0.64 1.45 -5.89
C PRO A 32 -0.11 0.13 -6.09
N ARG A 33 0.17 -0.55 -7.21
CA ARG A 33 -0.50 -1.80 -7.57
C ARG A 33 -0.30 -2.84 -6.47
N GLN A 34 -1.41 -3.31 -5.90
CA GLN A 34 -1.40 -4.42 -4.97
C GLN A 34 -1.04 -5.71 -5.70
N ARG A 35 -0.22 -6.53 -5.06
CA ARG A 35 0.10 -7.88 -5.48
C ARG A 35 -0.76 -8.88 -4.71
N HIS A 36 -1.38 -9.79 -5.45
CA HIS A 36 -2.21 -10.84 -4.86
C HIS A 36 -1.28 -11.97 -4.41
N LEU A 37 -1.31 -12.26 -3.10
CA LEU A 37 -0.54 -13.36 -2.49
C LEU A 37 -1.37 -14.64 -2.37
N GLY A 38 -2.67 -14.56 -2.61
CA GLY A 38 -3.60 -15.68 -2.56
C GLY A 38 -5.05 -15.21 -2.42
N PRO A 39 -5.99 -16.14 -2.22
CA PRO A 39 -7.41 -15.83 -2.10
C PRO A 39 -7.67 -14.84 -0.97
N GLY A 40 -8.07 -13.61 -1.31
CA GLY A 40 -8.37 -12.54 -0.36
C GLY A 40 -7.15 -11.92 0.35
N ARG A 41 -5.91 -12.33 0.01
CA ARG A 41 -4.69 -11.76 0.61
C ARG A 41 -3.96 -10.90 -0.41
N VAL A 42 -3.85 -9.62 -0.11
CA VAL A 42 -3.18 -8.62 -0.94
C VAL A 42 -2.06 -7.94 -0.15
N ALA A 43 -0.96 -7.63 -0.83
CA ALA A 43 0.18 -6.94 -0.27
C ALA A 43 0.77 -5.96 -1.29
N TRP A 44 1.55 -5.01 -0.83
CA TRP A 44 2.23 -4.02 -1.65
C TRP A 44 3.73 -4.17 -1.48
N ARG A 45 4.51 -3.87 -2.52
CA ARG A 45 5.96 -3.77 -2.35
C ARG A 45 6.28 -2.59 -1.43
N ALA A 46 7.14 -2.82 -0.46
CA ALA A 46 7.58 -1.78 0.46
C ALA A 46 8.18 -0.58 -0.29
N SER A 47 8.99 -0.84 -1.33
CA SER A 47 9.60 0.20 -2.16
C SER A 47 8.56 1.07 -2.87
N ASP A 48 7.53 0.46 -3.46
CA ASP A 48 6.48 1.21 -4.16
C ASP A 48 5.67 2.08 -3.18
N VAL A 49 5.37 1.56 -1.99
CA VAL A 49 4.64 2.33 -0.96
C VAL A 49 5.51 3.44 -0.40
N ARG A 50 6.82 3.22 -0.18
CA ARG A 50 7.75 4.27 0.27
C ARG A 50 7.86 5.38 -0.76
N ALA A 51 8.11 5.04 -2.03
CA ALA A 51 8.17 6.00 -3.12
C ALA A 51 6.84 6.78 -3.25
N TRP A 52 5.71 6.11 -3.06
CA TRP A 52 4.41 6.79 -3.03
C TRP A 52 4.27 7.76 -1.85
N ILE A 53 4.70 7.37 -0.64
CA ILE A 53 4.69 8.27 0.54
C ILE A 53 5.55 9.50 0.26
N GLU A 54 6.74 9.31 -0.31
CA GLU A 54 7.67 10.39 -0.66
C GLU A 54 7.16 11.29 -1.80
N SER A 55 6.37 10.71 -2.72
CA SER A 55 5.78 11.44 -3.85
C SER A 55 4.52 12.24 -3.49
N ARG A 56 4.00 12.15 -2.26
CA ARG A 56 2.85 12.96 -1.86
C ARG A 56 3.32 14.40 -1.61
N PRO A 57 2.82 15.39 -2.38
CA PRO A 57 2.94 16.78 -1.95
C PRO A 57 2.11 16.94 -0.67
N GLU A 58 2.68 17.66 0.28
CA GLU A 58 2.06 18.05 1.56
C GLU A 58 0.69 18.74 1.42
#